data_AF-A0A7S1BIK0-F1
#
_entry.id   AF-A0A7S1BIK0-F1
#
_cell.length_a   1.000
_cell.length_b   1.000
_cell.length_c   1.000
_cell.angle_alpha   90.00
_cell.angle_beta   90.00
_cell.angle_gamma   90.00
#
_symmetry.space_group_name_H-M   'P 1'
#
loop_
_entity.id
_entity.type
_entity.pdbx_description
1 polymer ?
#
loop_
_entity_poly.entity_id
_entity_poly.type
_entity_poly.pdbx_seq_one_letter_code
_entity_poly.pdbx_strand_id
1 'polypeptide(L)'
;MLFVLSFFFVYCEEFEIFLRIVKSGVENPDSSIGCYAMTPNDYSTFQYFFDKVIRDYHGDLTGKKIHETDWDVGSEKDRFDLQKLGLGNDTSMRVRVARNLIGFNLPGAMEREERIVLEQTLLRVFDELKTNYGGRVYSLTPKFGPSGKNDNLISKDLYEELVDGHVMFKDMSSDPYLNSAGISNDWPYGRGCWQSEDKTRIVWFGEEDQLRIMTMQRGSNLIDVFSKLNEILATIESIGAVTFAKHEKYGYITSCPSNLGTAMRASVHVKVPKLTAGGSDVKVKAICKPLNLSVRGVGGEHTPIGVDGTVDISPSSRLFVKENQIIDMLYKGIERLMDAENNLKA
;
A
#
# COMPACT_ATOMS: atom_id res chain seq x y z
N MET A 1 -10.89 18.02 -42.74
CA MET A 1 -9.51 18.35 -42.36
C MET A 1 -9.36 18.55 -40.86
N LEU A 2 -10.17 19.41 -40.22
CA LEU A 2 -10.16 19.57 -38.75
C LEU A 2 -10.38 18.27 -37.97
N PHE A 3 -11.38 17.45 -38.35
CA PHE A 3 -11.63 16.15 -37.69
C PHE A 3 -10.43 15.20 -37.73
N VAL A 4 -9.74 15.12 -38.88
CA VAL A 4 -8.58 14.23 -39.06
C VAL A 4 -7.40 14.69 -38.22
N LEU A 5 -7.16 16.01 -38.15
CA LEU A 5 -6.11 16.57 -37.32
C LEU A 5 -6.40 16.38 -35.83
N SER A 6 -7.63 16.66 -35.38
CA SER A 6 -8.03 16.43 -33.99
C SER A 6 -7.92 14.95 -33.60
N PHE A 7 -8.36 14.03 -34.46
CA PHE A 7 -8.21 12.59 -34.22
C PHE A 7 -6.74 12.16 -34.15
N PHE A 8 -5.90 12.67 -35.06
CA PHE A 8 -4.47 12.39 -35.06
C PHE A 8 -3.78 12.88 -33.78
N PHE A 9 -4.10 14.09 -33.30
CA PHE A 9 -3.52 14.62 -32.05
C PHE A 9 -3.91 13.80 -30.83
N VAL A 10 -5.21 13.45 -30.69
CA VAL A 10 -5.68 12.59 -29.60
C VAL A 10 -4.95 11.24 -29.62
N TYR A 11 -4.82 10.63 -30.81
CA TYR A 11 -4.10 9.36 -30.95
C TYR A 11 -2.62 9.45 -30.57
N CYS A 12 -1.94 10.54 -30.94
CA CYS A 12 -0.55 10.78 -30.55
C CYS A 12 -0.40 10.97 -29.04
N GLU A 13 -1.29 11.73 -28.39
CA GLU A 13 -1.26 11.93 -26.93
C GLU A 13 -1.51 10.62 -26.18
N GLU A 14 -2.52 9.84 -26.58
CA GLU A 14 -2.80 8.53 -25.99
C GLU A 14 -1.64 7.55 -26.18
N PHE A 15 -0.96 7.59 -27.33
CA PHE A 15 0.21 6.76 -27.59
C PHE A 15 1.38 7.11 -26.67
N GLU A 16 1.69 8.40 -26.47
CA GLU A 16 2.74 8.84 -25.54
C GLU A 16 2.42 8.43 -24.09
N ILE A 17 1.17 8.56 -23.66
CA ILE A 17 0.73 8.09 -22.33
C ILE A 17 0.89 6.57 -22.23
N PHE A 18 0.47 5.82 -23.25
CA PHE A 18 0.61 4.37 -23.27
C PHE A 18 2.08 3.91 -23.19
N LEU A 19 3.00 4.60 -23.88
CA LEU A 19 4.43 4.34 -23.78
C LEU A 19 4.94 4.55 -22.35
N ARG A 20 4.48 5.61 -21.65
CA ARG A 20 4.80 5.80 -20.23
C ARG A 20 4.27 4.65 -19.38
N ILE A 21 3.01 4.23 -19.60
CA ILE A 21 2.36 3.16 -18.84
C ILE A 21 3.19 1.87 -18.87
N VAL A 22 3.72 1.47 -20.04
CA VAL A 22 4.44 0.19 -20.20
C VAL A 22 5.96 0.31 -20.04
N LYS A 23 6.49 1.53 -19.84
CA LYS A 23 7.93 1.80 -19.84
C LYS A 23 8.69 0.94 -18.85
N SER A 24 8.17 0.77 -17.63
CA SER A 24 8.82 -0.02 -16.58
C SER A 24 9.04 -1.47 -17.00
N GLY A 25 8.06 -2.12 -17.65
CA GLY A 25 8.21 -3.50 -18.14
C GLY A 25 9.06 -3.63 -19.40
N VAL A 26 9.11 -2.59 -20.23
CA VAL A 26 10.01 -2.55 -21.40
C VAL A 26 11.47 -2.46 -20.95
N GLU A 27 11.76 -1.62 -19.95
CA GLU A 27 13.12 -1.42 -19.42
C GLU A 27 13.55 -2.50 -18.42
N ASN A 28 12.59 -3.16 -17.75
CA ASN A 28 12.83 -4.20 -16.76
C ASN A 28 12.06 -5.49 -17.13
N PRO A 29 12.63 -6.34 -18.00
CA PRO A 29 11.95 -7.54 -18.52
C PRO A 29 11.61 -8.61 -17.47
N ASP A 30 12.18 -8.51 -16.27
CA ASP A 30 11.91 -9.37 -15.11
C ASP A 30 10.73 -8.86 -14.25
N SER A 31 10.12 -7.73 -14.60
CA SER A 31 8.96 -7.20 -13.90
C SER A 31 7.76 -8.15 -13.96
N SER A 32 7.15 -8.41 -12.80
CA SER A 32 5.95 -9.26 -12.71
C SER A 32 4.70 -8.66 -13.33
N ILE A 33 4.60 -7.32 -13.36
CA ILE A 33 3.47 -6.58 -13.95
C ILE A 33 3.93 -5.78 -15.18
N GLY A 34 5.02 -5.02 -15.04
CA GLY A 34 5.60 -4.24 -16.13
C GLY A 34 4.85 -2.98 -16.54
N CYS A 35 3.79 -2.57 -15.82
CA CYS A 35 3.06 -1.36 -16.13
C CYS A 35 2.53 -0.61 -14.91
N TYR A 36 2.39 0.71 -15.06
CA TYR A 36 1.85 1.61 -14.05
C TYR A 36 0.87 2.58 -14.71
N ALA A 37 -0.26 2.84 -14.07
CA ALA A 37 -1.16 3.91 -14.49
C ALA A 37 -0.55 5.28 -14.17
N MET A 38 -0.77 6.24 -15.06
CA MET A 38 -0.26 7.62 -15.00
C MET A 38 -1.32 8.59 -14.51
N THR A 39 -2.59 8.32 -14.81
CA THR A 39 -3.75 9.06 -14.29
C THR A 39 -4.80 8.09 -13.75
N PRO A 40 -5.70 8.55 -12.86
CA PRO A 40 -6.81 7.72 -12.42
C PRO A 40 -7.70 7.19 -13.56
N ASN A 41 -7.79 7.92 -14.68
CA ASN A 41 -8.67 7.57 -15.80
C ASN A 41 -8.03 6.55 -16.76
N ASP A 42 -6.75 6.21 -16.61
CA ASP A 42 -6.05 5.31 -17.54
C ASP A 42 -6.64 3.90 -17.56
N TYR A 43 -7.15 3.43 -16.42
CA TYR A 43 -7.83 2.13 -16.34
C TYR A 43 -9.08 2.06 -17.23
N SER A 44 -9.75 3.19 -17.44
CA SER A 44 -10.90 3.30 -18.35
C SER A 44 -10.45 3.58 -19.79
N THR A 45 -9.48 4.47 -19.97
CA THR A 45 -8.97 4.88 -21.29
C THR A 45 -8.30 3.71 -22.02
N PHE A 46 -7.41 2.99 -21.34
CA PHE A 46 -6.69 1.84 -21.87
C PHE A 46 -7.29 0.52 -21.37
N GLN A 47 -8.62 0.47 -21.20
CA GLN A 47 -9.32 -0.68 -20.61
C GLN A 47 -8.99 -2.00 -21.29
N TYR A 48 -8.83 -2.04 -22.61
CA TYR A 48 -8.50 -3.27 -23.34
C TYR A 48 -7.16 -3.89 -22.87
N PHE A 49 -6.18 -3.05 -22.55
CA PHE A 49 -4.89 -3.47 -22.03
C PHE A 49 -4.99 -3.81 -20.53
N PHE A 50 -5.47 -2.88 -19.71
CA PHE A 50 -5.52 -3.07 -18.26
C PHE A 50 -6.45 -4.20 -17.83
N ASP A 51 -7.62 -4.39 -18.47
CA ASP A 51 -8.54 -5.48 -18.10
C ASP A 51 -7.87 -6.85 -18.22
N LYS A 52 -7.01 -7.05 -19.24
CA LYS A 52 -6.22 -8.28 -19.38
C LYS A 52 -5.14 -8.42 -18.30
N VAL A 53 -4.31 -7.39 -18.11
CA VAL A 53 -3.22 -7.40 -17.12
C VAL A 53 -3.79 -7.65 -15.71
N ILE A 54 -4.84 -6.94 -15.34
CA ILE A 54 -5.49 -7.04 -14.03
C ILE A 54 -6.03 -8.44 -13.80
N ARG A 55 -6.77 -9.00 -14.76
CA ARG A 55 -7.41 -10.30 -14.57
C ARG A 55 -6.41 -11.46 -14.56
N ASP A 56 -5.38 -11.38 -15.37
CA ASP A 56 -4.30 -12.37 -15.37
C ASP A 56 -3.61 -12.39 -14.00
N TYR A 57 -3.15 -11.23 -13.53
CA TYR A 57 -2.46 -11.12 -12.24
C TYR A 57 -3.33 -11.50 -11.04
N HIS A 58 -4.59 -11.04 -11.01
CA HIS A 58 -5.52 -11.32 -9.90
C HIS A 58 -6.31 -12.62 -10.06
N GLY A 59 -5.98 -13.45 -11.06
CA GLY A 59 -6.54 -14.79 -11.25
C GLY A 59 -8.06 -14.80 -11.51
N ASP A 60 -8.59 -13.84 -12.25
CA ASP A 60 -9.99 -13.87 -12.70
C ASP A 60 -10.15 -14.49 -14.09
N LEU A 61 -10.15 -15.83 -14.11
CA LEU A 61 -10.38 -16.61 -15.32
C LEU A 61 -11.78 -16.41 -15.94
N THR A 62 -12.74 -15.86 -15.17
CA THR A 62 -14.12 -15.72 -15.63
C THR A 62 -14.34 -14.46 -16.47
N GLY A 63 -13.49 -13.45 -16.31
CA GLY A 63 -13.67 -12.13 -16.92
C GLY A 63 -14.85 -11.33 -16.36
N LYS A 64 -15.50 -11.79 -15.29
CA LYS A 64 -16.78 -11.28 -14.82
C LYS A 64 -16.74 -10.71 -13.40
N LYS A 65 -15.65 -10.90 -12.65
CA LYS A 65 -15.59 -10.37 -11.28
C LYS A 65 -15.63 -8.84 -11.28
N ILE A 66 -16.32 -8.30 -10.28
CA ILE A 66 -16.41 -6.89 -9.93
C ILE A 66 -15.99 -6.80 -8.46
N HIS A 67 -15.19 -5.79 -8.13
CA HIS A 67 -14.72 -5.61 -6.77
C HIS A 67 -15.79 -4.99 -5.88
N GLU A 68 -15.89 -5.50 -4.65
CA GLU A 68 -16.76 -4.99 -3.60
C GLU A 68 -15.91 -4.64 -2.38
N THR A 69 -16.28 -3.56 -1.70
CA THR A 69 -15.65 -3.09 -0.45
C THR A 69 -16.56 -3.41 0.73
N ASP A 70 -16.01 -3.91 1.82
CA ASP A 70 -16.76 -4.22 3.04
C ASP A 70 -15.84 -4.24 4.27
N TRP A 71 -16.11 -3.32 5.19
CA TRP A 71 -15.35 -3.14 6.44
C TRP A 71 -16.07 -3.73 7.66
N ASP A 72 -17.21 -4.41 7.49
CA ASP A 72 -17.94 -5.00 8.62
C ASP A 72 -17.31 -6.32 9.06
N VAL A 73 -16.85 -6.38 10.31
CA VAL A 73 -16.30 -7.60 10.95
C VAL A 73 -17.30 -8.31 11.87
N GLY A 74 -18.52 -7.78 11.98
CA GLY A 74 -19.56 -8.23 12.89
C GLY A 74 -19.42 -7.67 14.31
N SER A 75 -20.32 -8.08 15.21
CA SER A 75 -20.39 -7.57 16.59
C SER A 75 -19.55 -8.34 17.60
N GLU A 76 -19.04 -9.52 17.24
CA GLU A 76 -18.20 -10.35 18.11
C GLU A 76 -16.80 -9.76 18.25
N LYS A 77 -16.52 -9.13 19.40
CA LYS A 77 -15.29 -8.36 19.65
C LYS A 77 -14.02 -9.20 19.65
N ASP A 78 -14.12 -10.48 19.98
CA ASP A 78 -13.00 -11.41 20.12
C ASP A 78 -12.87 -12.37 18.93
N ARG A 79 -13.65 -12.17 17.86
CA ARG A 79 -13.66 -13.03 16.65
C ARG A 79 -12.27 -13.22 16.06
N PHE A 80 -11.43 -12.18 16.07
CA PHE A 80 -10.08 -12.20 15.52
C PHE A 80 -9.00 -11.94 16.58
N ASP A 81 -9.24 -12.39 17.82
CA ASP A 81 -8.25 -12.34 18.89
C ASP A 81 -7.23 -13.48 18.76
N LEU A 82 -5.98 -13.10 18.50
CA LEU A 82 -4.86 -14.02 18.32
C LEU A 82 -4.41 -14.69 19.63
N GLN A 83 -4.87 -14.24 20.80
CA GLN A 83 -4.64 -14.98 22.06
C GLN A 83 -5.24 -16.39 22.01
N LYS A 84 -6.35 -16.56 21.29
CA LYS A 84 -6.97 -17.88 21.04
C LYS A 84 -6.02 -18.85 20.31
N LEU A 85 -5.02 -18.31 19.59
CA LEU A 85 -4.02 -19.04 18.83
C LEU A 85 -2.66 -19.12 19.55
N GLY A 86 -2.58 -18.64 20.80
CA GLY A 86 -1.35 -18.62 21.59
C GLY A 86 -0.43 -17.42 21.33
N LEU A 87 -0.90 -16.38 20.63
CA LEU A 87 -0.13 -15.15 20.38
C LEU A 87 -0.54 -14.04 21.36
N GLY A 88 0.44 -13.50 22.09
CA GLY A 88 0.23 -12.54 23.17
C GLY A 88 0.15 -11.08 22.72
N ASN A 89 0.04 -10.18 23.70
CA ASN A 89 -0.07 -8.72 23.48
C ASN A 89 1.21 -8.06 22.93
N ASP A 90 2.32 -8.78 22.85
CA ASP A 90 3.57 -8.33 22.23
C ASP A 90 3.61 -8.55 20.71
N THR A 91 2.60 -9.25 20.17
CA THR A 91 2.46 -9.55 18.74
C THR A 91 2.32 -8.26 17.94
N SER A 92 3.19 -8.08 16.94
CA SER A 92 3.14 -6.91 16.06
C SER A 92 2.14 -7.15 14.93
N MET A 93 1.17 -6.24 14.81
CA MET A 93 0.15 -6.27 13.79
C MET A 93 0.19 -4.95 13.01
N ARG A 94 -0.05 -5.03 11.71
CA ARG A 94 -0.09 -3.87 10.83
C ARG A 94 -1.12 -4.06 9.73
N VAL A 95 -1.88 -3.01 9.45
CA VAL A 95 -2.76 -2.95 8.28
C VAL A 95 -2.46 -1.67 7.52
N ARG A 96 -2.32 -1.76 6.20
CA ARG A 96 -2.10 -0.61 5.32
C ARG A 96 -3.01 -0.66 4.11
N VAL A 97 -3.33 0.50 3.57
CA VAL A 97 -3.92 0.66 2.23
C VAL A 97 -3.13 1.69 1.42
N ALA A 98 -3.23 1.58 0.10
CA ALA A 98 -2.88 2.67 -0.80
C ALA A 98 -4.14 3.41 -1.27
N ARG A 99 -4.06 4.73 -1.40
CA ARG A 99 -5.12 5.59 -1.92
C ARG A 99 -4.50 6.68 -2.78
N ASN A 100 -5.20 7.05 -3.85
CA ASN A 100 -4.89 8.20 -4.68
C ASN A 100 -6.11 9.11 -4.74
N LEU A 101 -5.89 10.40 -4.93
CA LEU A 101 -6.91 11.42 -5.08
C LEU A 101 -7.28 11.56 -6.56
N ILE A 102 -8.57 11.65 -6.86
CA ILE A 102 -9.07 11.76 -8.24
C ILE A 102 -8.64 13.05 -8.95
N GLY A 103 -8.33 14.11 -8.19
CA GLY A 103 -7.96 15.43 -8.72
C GLY A 103 -6.48 15.60 -9.10
N PHE A 104 -5.69 14.53 -9.05
CA PHE A 104 -4.24 14.57 -9.32
C PHE A 104 -3.84 13.40 -10.22
N ASN A 105 -2.77 13.59 -10.99
CA ASN A 105 -2.09 12.49 -11.67
C ASN A 105 -1.55 11.47 -10.66
N LEU A 106 -1.40 10.23 -11.10
CA LEU A 106 -0.71 9.21 -10.32
C LEU A 106 0.81 9.50 -10.33
N PRO A 107 1.55 9.08 -9.30
CA PRO A 107 2.96 9.46 -9.12
C PRO A 107 3.89 9.28 -10.33
N GLY A 108 3.62 8.36 -11.26
CA GLY A 108 4.45 8.19 -12.46
C GLY A 108 4.41 9.36 -13.45
N ALA A 109 3.34 10.17 -13.41
CA ALA A 109 3.17 11.34 -14.29
C ALA A 109 3.16 12.68 -13.56
N MET A 110 3.30 12.69 -12.24
CA MET A 110 3.39 13.94 -11.48
C MET A 110 4.74 14.62 -11.69
N GLU A 111 4.70 15.84 -12.20
CA GLU A 111 5.84 16.76 -12.22
C GLU A 111 6.02 17.41 -10.84
N ARG A 112 7.20 17.99 -10.60
CA ARG A 112 7.56 18.64 -9.33
C ARG A 112 6.49 19.57 -8.76
N GLU A 113 5.95 20.46 -9.59
CA GLU A 113 4.96 21.44 -9.18
C GLU A 113 3.67 20.78 -8.70
N GLU A 114 3.21 19.73 -9.40
CA GLU A 114 2.02 18.98 -9.01
C GLU A 114 2.24 18.23 -7.68
N ARG A 115 3.43 17.66 -7.47
CA ARG A 115 3.79 17.01 -6.19
C ARG A 115 3.77 17.99 -5.03
N ILE A 116 4.22 19.23 -5.24
CA ILE A 116 4.13 20.31 -4.24
C ILE A 116 2.66 20.66 -3.97
N VAL A 117 1.83 20.80 -5.01
CA VAL A 117 0.41 21.12 -4.86
C VAL A 117 -0.34 19.99 -4.14
N LEU A 118 0.00 18.73 -4.41
CA LEU A 118 -0.53 17.59 -3.66
C LEU A 118 -0.19 17.71 -2.18
N GLU A 119 1.07 17.92 -1.82
CA GLU A 119 1.46 18.08 -0.41
C GLU A 119 0.73 19.25 0.25
N GLN A 120 0.65 20.42 -0.41
CA GLN A 120 -0.08 21.58 0.09
C GLN A 120 -1.57 21.28 0.30
N THR A 121 -2.17 20.49 -0.59
CA THR A 121 -3.55 20.03 -0.44
C THR A 121 -3.72 19.13 0.77
N LEU A 122 -2.75 18.24 1.01
CA LEU A 122 -2.72 17.32 2.14
C LEU A 122 -2.44 18.03 3.48
N LEU A 123 -1.91 19.24 3.52
CA LEU A 123 -1.74 19.98 4.78
C LEU A 123 -3.07 20.15 5.53
N ARG A 124 -4.17 20.41 4.82
CA ARG A 124 -5.52 20.46 5.42
C ARG A 124 -5.96 19.11 5.97
N VAL A 125 -5.56 18.03 5.31
CA VAL A 125 -5.78 16.66 5.80
C VAL A 125 -5.02 16.44 7.10
N PHE A 126 -3.74 16.82 7.14
CA PHE A 126 -2.92 16.66 8.33
C PHE A 126 -3.37 17.55 9.49
N ASP A 127 -3.93 18.73 9.24
CA ASP A 127 -4.52 19.57 10.29
C ASP A 127 -5.71 18.88 10.98
N GLU A 128 -6.59 18.25 10.20
CA GLU A 128 -7.70 17.45 10.74
C GLU A 128 -7.20 16.21 11.48
N LEU A 129 -6.21 15.50 10.91
CA LEU A 129 -5.61 14.34 11.58
C LEU A 129 -4.91 14.73 12.89
N LYS A 130 -4.23 15.88 12.95
CA LYS A 130 -3.64 16.40 14.19
C LYS A 130 -4.71 16.76 15.22
N THR A 131 -5.86 17.24 14.79
CA THR A 131 -6.98 17.56 15.68
C THR A 131 -7.55 16.29 16.33
N ASN A 132 -7.68 15.20 15.56
CA ASN A 132 -8.25 13.94 16.05
C ASN A 132 -7.24 13.02 16.75
N TYR A 133 -5.97 13.04 16.33
CA TYR A 133 -4.97 12.03 16.71
C TYR A 133 -3.60 12.62 17.12
N GLY A 134 -3.47 13.95 17.17
CA GLY A 134 -2.21 14.64 17.47
C GLY A 134 -1.11 14.37 16.44
N GLY A 135 0.15 14.41 16.88
CA GLY A 135 1.28 14.03 16.04
C GLY A 135 1.80 15.12 15.10
N ARG A 136 2.60 14.72 14.12
CA ARG A 136 3.46 15.63 13.35
C ARG A 136 3.61 15.21 11.89
N VAL A 137 3.71 16.22 11.02
CA VAL A 137 4.10 16.07 9.61
C VAL A 137 5.61 16.20 9.49
N TYR A 138 6.22 15.28 8.76
CA TYR A 138 7.64 15.21 8.42
C TYR A 138 7.75 15.27 6.90
N SER A 139 8.11 16.43 6.36
CA SER A 139 8.22 16.65 4.92
C SER A 139 9.67 16.65 4.48
N LEU A 140 9.93 16.10 3.29
CA LEU A 140 11.22 16.17 2.62
C LEU A 140 11.30 17.30 1.61
N THR A 141 10.18 17.99 1.33
CA THR A 141 10.11 19.07 0.34
C THR A 141 10.91 20.29 0.82
N PRO A 142 11.97 20.70 0.12
CA PRO A 142 12.82 21.79 0.61
C PRO A 142 12.08 23.14 0.69
N LYS A 143 11.13 23.38 -0.23
CA LYS A 143 10.35 24.62 -0.32
C LYS A 143 9.12 24.45 -1.22
N PHE A 144 8.08 25.25 -0.97
CA PHE A 144 6.87 25.31 -1.77
C PHE A 144 6.97 26.39 -2.87
N GLY A 145 7.79 26.12 -3.89
CA GLY A 145 8.08 27.06 -4.97
C GLY A 145 9.20 28.06 -4.63
N PRO A 146 9.41 29.13 -5.43
CA PRO A 146 10.55 30.03 -5.29
C PRO A 146 10.65 30.71 -3.92
N SER A 147 9.52 31.12 -3.36
CA SER A 147 9.44 31.89 -2.10
C SER A 147 8.63 31.20 -0.99
N GLY A 148 8.07 30.01 -1.25
CA GLY A 148 7.23 29.32 -0.26
C GLY A 148 8.06 28.56 0.77
N LYS A 149 7.90 28.92 2.03
CA LYS A 149 8.50 28.19 3.16
C LYS A 149 7.75 26.87 3.38
N ASN A 150 8.48 25.80 3.72
CA ASN A 150 7.89 24.58 4.24
C ASN A 150 8.25 24.44 5.74
N ASP A 151 7.27 24.65 6.62
CA ASP A 151 7.47 24.55 8.07
C ASP A 151 7.61 23.10 8.57
N ASN A 152 7.27 22.11 7.72
CA ASN A 152 7.37 20.69 8.05
C ASN A 152 8.67 20.04 7.53
N LEU A 153 9.56 20.81 6.88
CA LEU A 153 10.83 20.29 6.38
C LEU A 153 11.68 19.72 7.52
N ILE A 154 12.13 18.48 7.36
CA ILE A 154 13.01 17.80 8.33
C ILE A 154 14.48 17.86 7.92
N SER A 155 15.38 17.67 8.90
CA SER A 155 16.80 17.47 8.62
C SER A 155 17.07 16.09 8.03
N LYS A 156 18.24 15.93 7.40
CA LYS A 156 18.70 14.64 6.90
C LYS A 156 18.84 13.60 8.03
N ASP A 157 19.39 13.99 9.17
CA ASP A 157 19.57 13.07 10.31
C ASP A 157 18.23 12.55 10.83
N LEU A 158 17.21 13.41 10.93
CA LEU A 158 15.86 12.99 11.33
C LEU A 158 15.21 12.12 10.25
N TYR A 159 15.48 12.37 8.96
CA TYR A 159 15.02 11.48 7.89
C TYR A 159 15.60 10.06 8.06
N GLU A 160 16.90 9.94 8.30
CA GLU A 160 17.57 8.66 8.52
C GLU A 160 17.02 7.93 9.75
N GLU A 161 16.81 8.64 10.88
CA GLU A 161 16.16 8.09 12.08
C GLU A 161 14.75 7.56 11.79
N LEU A 162 13.94 8.31 11.04
CA LEU A 162 12.57 7.90 10.70
C LEU A 162 12.53 6.70 9.74
N VAL A 163 13.51 6.58 8.83
CA VAL A 163 13.66 5.42 7.95
C VAL A 163 14.03 4.18 8.77
N ASP A 164 15.00 4.29 9.67
CA ASP A 164 15.44 3.20 10.54
C ASP A 164 14.34 2.76 11.51
N GLY A 165 13.52 3.72 11.97
CA GLY A 165 12.34 3.47 12.79
C GLY A 165 11.12 2.93 12.02
N HIS A 166 11.24 2.68 10.71
CA HIS A 166 10.15 2.27 9.82
C HIS A 166 8.95 3.25 9.78
N VAL A 167 9.18 4.52 10.10
CA VAL A 167 8.19 5.60 10.07
C VAL A 167 8.17 6.30 8.72
N MET A 168 9.31 6.34 8.02
CA MET A 168 9.47 6.94 6.69
C MET A 168 9.95 5.89 5.69
N PHE A 169 9.61 6.08 4.41
CA PHE A 169 10.12 5.27 3.31
C PHE A 169 11.49 5.74 2.83
N LYS A 170 12.24 4.82 2.22
CA LYS A 170 13.54 5.08 1.60
C LYS A 170 13.38 5.79 0.27
N ASP A 171 14.45 6.44 -0.18
CA ASP A 171 14.55 6.96 -1.54
C ASP A 171 14.33 5.83 -2.57
N MET A 172 13.27 5.99 -3.37
CA MET A 172 12.83 5.02 -4.36
C MET A 172 13.67 5.07 -5.65
N SER A 173 14.57 6.03 -5.82
CA SER A 173 15.40 6.14 -7.04
C SER A 173 16.32 4.94 -7.29
N SER A 174 16.60 4.19 -6.22
CA SER A 174 17.35 2.92 -6.28
C SER A 174 16.51 1.72 -6.73
N ASP A 175 15.18 1.84 -6.75
CA ASP A 175 14.28 0.82 -7.30
C ASP A 175 14.15 1.04 -8.82
N PRO A 176 14.64 0.09 -9.65
CA PRO A 176 14.65 0.29 -11.10
C PRO A 176 13.24 0.33 -11.70
N TYR A 177 12.27 -0.36 -11.10
CA TYR A 177 10.90 -0.40 -11.59
C TYR A 177 10.18 0.93 -11.36
N LEU A 178 10.30 1.47 -10.15
CA LEU A 178 9.71 2.76 -9.76
C LEU A 178 10.39 3.93 -10.49
N ASN A 179 11.71 3.84 -10.70
CA ASN A 179 12.47 4.83 -11.45
C ASN A 179 12.05 4.85 -12.93
N SER A 180 12.03 3.70 -13.60
CA SER A 180 11.56 3.59 -14.99
C SER A 180 10.11 4.07 -15.16
N ALA A 181 9.25 3.84 -14.16
CA ALA A 181 7.86 4.31 -14.14
C ALA A 181 7.71 5.84 -13.89
N GLY A 182 8.80 6.56 -13.61
CA GLY A 182 8.78 7.99 -13.30
C GLY A 182 8.33 8.34 -11.88
N ILE A 183 8.08 7.35 -11.02
CA ILE A 183 7.55 7.53 -9.67
C ILE A 183 8.55 8.25 -8.76
N SER A 184 9.85 7.94 -8.90
CA SER A 184 10.94 8.55 -8.11
C SER A 184 11.40 9.92 -8.63
N ASN A 185 10.82 10.43 -9.73
CA ASN A 185 11.24 11.70 -10.33
C ASN A 185 11.11 12.87 -9.34
N ASP A 186 12.00 13.86 -9.46
CA ASP A 186 12.00 15.04 -8.59
C ASP A 186 12.12 14.74 -7.10
N TRP A 187 12.73 13.62 -6.71
CA TRP A 187 13.05 13.40 -5.30
C TRP A 187 13.85 14.61 -4.75
N PRO A 188 13.48 15.20 -3.59
CA PRO A 188 12.49 14.73 -2.61
C PRO A 188 11.16 15.51 -2.59
N TYR A 189 10.78 16.22 -3.66
CA TYR A 189 9.60 17.12 -3.67
C TYR A 189 8.25 16.39 -3.58
N GLY A 190 7.38 16.83 -2.69
CA GLY A 190 6.06 16.27 -2.40
C GLY A 190 6.09 14.93 -1.66
N ARG A 191 7.16 14.66 -0.90
CA ARG A 191 7.36 13.40 -0.18
C ARG A 191 7.45 13.61 1.32
N GLY A 192 6.91 12.67 2.08
CA GLY A 192 7.05 12.67 3.52
C GLY A 192 6.04 11.76 4.21
N CYS A 193 5.86 11.98 5.50
CA CYS A 193 4.84 11.29 6.27
C CYS A 193 4.22 12.17 7.35
N TRP A 194 3.03 11.80 7.79
CA TRP A 194 2.49 12.19 9.08
C TRP A 194 2.46 10.97 10.00
N GLN A 195 2.74 11.15 11.28
CA GLN A 195 2.62 10.13 12.32
C GLN A 195 1.80 10.69 13.50
N SER A 196 0.85 9.91 14.00
CA SER A 196 0.04 10.26 15.18
C SER A 196 0.86 10.35 16.47
N GLU A 197 0.31 11.04 17.48
CA GLU A 197 0.97 11.22 18.79
C GLU A 197 1.29 9.88 19.48
N ASP A 198 0.34 8.93 19.40
CA ASP A 198 0.48 7.57 19.94
C ASP A 198 1.36 6.65 19.07
N LYS A 199 1.87 7.16 17.94
CA LYS A 199 2.69 6.44 16.96
C LYS A 199 2.03 5.19 16.35
N THR A 200 0.71 5.04 16.44
CA THR A 200 -0.01 3.89 15.91
C THR A 200 -0.59 4.10 14.51
N ARG A 201 -0.61 5.34 14.01
CA ARG A 201 -1.09 5.70 12.68
C ARG A 201 -0.01 6.46 11.92
N ILE A 202 0.21 6.07 10.67
CA ILE A 202 1.17 6.71 9.77
C ILE A 202 0.50 6.92 8.41
N VAL A 203 0.69 8.09 7.83
CA VAL A 203 0.29 8.39 6.44
C VAL A 203 1.53 8.81 5.69
N TRP A 204 2.01 7.97 4.79
CA TRP A 204 3.02 8.35 3.82
C TRP A 204 2.36 9.09 2.66
N PHE A 205 3.04 10.09 2.11
CA PHE A 205 2.63 10.77 0.90
C PHE A 205 3.77 10.87 -0.11
N GLY A 206 3.44 10.74 -1.39
CA GLY A 206 4.39 10.89 -2.52
C GLY A 206 5.33 9.70 -2.76
N GLU A 207 4.97 8.51 -2.28
CA GLU A 207 5.72 7.27 -2.48
C GLU A 207 5.31 6.60 -3.83
N GLU A 208 4.96 5.32 -3.86
CA GLU A 208 4.49 4.61 -5.07
C GLU A 208 3.08 5.07 -5.46
N ASP A 209 2.27 5.38 -4.44
CA ASP A 209 0.97 6.01 -4.53
C ASP A 209 1.02 7.37 -3.82
N GLN A 210 0.07 8.24 -4.12
CA GLN A 210 -0.05 9.55 -3.48
C GLN A 210 -0.18 9.43 -1.97
N LEU A 211 -0.92 8.42 -1.48
CA LEU A 211 -1.07 8.12 -0.06
C LEU A 211 -0.89 6.63 0.23
N ARG A 212 -0.11 6.32 1.26
CA ARG A 212 -0.08 5.00 1.90
C ARG A 212 -0.40 5.16 3.37
N ILE A 213 -1.61 4.75 3.74
CA ILE A 213 -2.23 4.98 5.05
C ILE A 213 -2.15 3.67 5.82
N MET A 214 -1.61 3.71 7.03
CA MET A 214 -1.31 2.51 7.78
C MET A 214 -1.50 2.67 9.28
N THR A 215 -1.96 1.58 9.90
CA THR A 215 -2.03 1.41 11.34
C THR A 215 -1.11 0.28 11.76
N MET A 216 -0.41 0.46 12.87
CA MET A 216 0.43 -0.59 13.44
C MET A 216 0.45 -0.47 14.95
N GLN A 217 0.37 -1.62 15.62
CA GLN A 217 0.50 -1.69 17.07
C GLN A 217 0.96 -3.08 17.51
N ARG A 218 1.38 -3.17 18.76
CA ARG A 218 1.45 -4.44 19.47
C ARG A 218 0.11 -4.72 20.13
N GLY A 219 -0.34 -5.97 20.08
CA GLY A 219 -1.60 -6.43 20.66
C GLY A 219 -2.00 -7.77 20.09
N SER A 220 -3.17 -8.28 20.44
CA SER A 220 -3.65 -9.57 19.94
C SER A 220 -4.88 -9.49 19.04
N ASN A 221 -5.62 -8.39 19.05
CA ASN A 221 -6.88 -8.31 18.31
C ASN A 221 -6.69 -7.60 16.96
N LEU A 222 -6.92 -8.33 15.86
CA LEU A 222 -6.86 -7.77 14.51
C LEU A 222 -7.94 -6.72 14.25
N ILE A 223 -9.07 -6.76 14.98
CA ILE A 223 -10.15 -5.77 14.86
C ILE A 223 -9.64 -4.37 15.24
N ASP A 224 -8.72 -4.27 16.20
CA ASP A 224 -8.23 -2.97 16.68
C ASP A 224 -7.48 -2.22 15.56
N VAL A 225 -6.52 -2.87 14.92
CA VAL A 225 -5.76 -2.27 13.81
C VAL A 225 -6.63 -2.00 12.59
N PHE A 226 -7.59 -2.90 12.32
CA PHE A 226 -8.51 -2.78 11.20
C PHE A 226 -9.50 -1.62 11.38
N SER A 227 -10.12 -1.51 12.54
CA SER A 227 -11.07 -0.43 12.88
C SER A 227 -10.36 0.91 12.90
N LYS A 228 -9.18 1.00 13.51
CA LYS A 228 -8.36 2.23 13.49
C LYS A 228 -8.01 2.69 12.08
N LEU A 229 -7.80 1.75 11.15
CA LEU A 229 -7.52 2.08 9.75
C LEU A 229 -8.77 2.61 9.06
N ASN A 230 -9.93 1.99 9.30
CA ASN A 230 -11.20 2.47 8.76
C ASN A 230 -11.57 3.87 9.28
N GLU A 231 -11.34 4.11 10.58
CA GLU A 231 -11.53 5.42 11.22
C GLU A 231 -10.70 6.51 10.53
N ILE A 232 -9.38 6.31 10.38
CA ILE A 232 -8.52 7.33 9.75
C ILE A 232 -8.89 7.53 8.27
N LEU A 233 -9.30 6.48 7.55
CA LEU A 233 -9.78 6.62 6.18
C LEU A 233 -11.05 7.48 6.12
N ALA A 234 -12.02 7.24 7.00
CA ALA A 234 -13.24 8.04 7.11
C ALA A 234 -12.93 9.50 7.50
N THR A 235 -11.98 9.73 8.40
CA THR A 235 -11.53 11.08 8.75
C THR A 235 -10.96 11.80 7.53
N ILE A 236 -10.12 11.14 6.73
CA ILE A 236 -9.54 11.73 5.52
C ILE A 236 -10.63 12.01 4.48
N GLU A 237 -11.54 11.07 4.21
CA GLU A 237 -12.63 11.26 3.23
C GLU A 237 -13.66 12.31 3.66
N SER A 238 -13.78 12.62 4.96
CA SER A 238 -14.69 13.66 5.44
C SER A 238 -14.25 15.08 5.02
N ILE A 239 -13.01 15.23 4.58
CA ILE A 239 -12.43 16.50 4.16
C ILE A 239 -12.77 16.72 2.68
N GLY A 240 -13.77 17.55 2.40
CA GLY A 240 -14.29 17.75 1.04
C GLY A 240 -13.31 18.24 -0.03
N ALA A 241 -12.06 18.55 0.35
CA ALA A 241 -10.97 18.84 -0.58
C ALA A 241 -10.30 17.59 -1.17
N VAL A 242 -10.58 16.39 -0.65
CA VAL A 242 -9.97 15.13 -1.09
C VAL A 242 -11.04 14.10 -1.39
N THR A 243 -10.87 13.39 -2.50
CA THR A 243 -11.76 12.29 -2.90
C THR A 243 -10.91 11.17 -3.45
N PHE A 244 -11.01 9.98 -2.86
CA PHE A 244 -10.24 8.83 -3.33
C PHE A 244 -10.71 8.39 -4.72
N ALA A 245 -9.76 8.16 -5.60
CA ALA A 245 -9.98 7.62 -6.93
C ALA A 245 -10.48 6.17 -6.84
N LYS A 246 -11.62 5.88 -7.45
CA LYS A 246 -12.24 4.55 -7.49
C LYS A 246 -12.74 4.22 -8.89
N HIS A 247 -12.44 3.02 -9.36
CA HIS A 247 -12.95 2.46 -10.60
C HIS A 247 -14.13 1.52 -10.29
N GLU A 248 -15.22 1.59 -11.07
CA GLU A 248 -16.44 0.83 -10.81
C GLU A 248 -16.20 -0.69 -10.74
N LYS A 249 -15.37 -1.23 -11.65
CA LYS A 249 -15.06 -2.67 -11.68
C LYS A 249 -13.97 -3.07 -10.67
N TYR A 250 -13.01 -2.17 -10.41
CA TYR A 250 -11.73 -2.55 -9.81
C TYR A 250 -11.45 -1.90 -8.45
N GLY A 251 -12.40 -1.17 -7.88
CA GLY A 251 -12.22 -0.58 -6.56
C GLY A 251 -11.26 0.60 -6.54
N TYR A 252 -10.56 0.78 -5.44
CA TYR A 252 -9.65 1.91 -5.27
C TYR A 252 -8.49 1.83 -6.27
N ILE A 253 -8.22 2.97 -6.89
CA ILE A 253 -7.22 3.11 -7.95
C ILE A 253 -5.84 3.32 -7.33
N THR A 254 -4.87 2.56 -7.83
CA THR A 254 -3.44 2.62 -7.47
C THR A 254 -2.57 2.74 -8.71
N SER A 255 -1.34 3.21 -8.54
CA SER A 255 -0.36 3.31 -9.64
C SER A 255 -0.10 1.95 -10.27
N CYS A 256 0.15 0.92 -9.45
CA CYS A 256 0.40 -0.44 -9.92
C CYS A 256 -0.91 -1.24 -9.96
N PRO A 257 -1.25 -1.90 -11.10
CA PRO A 257 -2.44 -2.76 -11.20
C PRO A 257 -2.52 -3.89 -10.15
N SER A 258 -1.37 -4.29 -9.59
CA SER A 258 -1.31 -5.30 -8.51
C SER A 258 -1.95 -4.83 -7.18
N ASN A 259 -2.11 -3.51 -7.00
CA ASN A 259 -2.59 -2.90 -5.77
C ASN A 259 -4.05 -2.40 -5.87
N LEU A 260 -4.79 -2.75 -6.92
CA LEU A 260 -6.21 -2.39 -7.06
C LEU A 260 -7.11 -3.09 -6.03
N GLY A 261 -8.38 -2.68 -5.98
CA GLY A 261 -9.41 -3.28 -5.14
C GLY A 261 -9.48 -2.60 -3.78
N THR A 262 -9.23 -3.38 -2.73
CA THR A 262 -9.06 -2.87 -1.37
C THR A 262 -7.80 -2.02 -1.24
N ALA A 263 -6.79 -2.32 -2.08
CA ALA A 263 -5.40 -1.93 -1.93
C ALA A 263 -4.80 -2.27 -0.55
N MET A 264 -5.44 -3.18 0.19
CA MET A 264 -5.12 -3.45 1.57
C MET A 264 -4.05 -4.55 1.69
N ARG A 265 -3.16 -4.39 2.66
CA ARG A 265 -2.28 -5.45 3.16
C ARG A 265 -2.34 -5.45 4.68
N ALA A 266 -2.89 -6.52 5.25
CA ALA A 266 -2.82 -6.83 6.67
C ALA A 266 -1.70 -7.83 6.92
N SER A 267 -0.94 -7.63 7.99
CA SER A 267 0.24 -8.44 8.33
C SER A 267 0.38 -8.65 9.84
N VAL A 268 0.85 -9.82 10.23
CA VAL A 268 1.22 -10.15 11.62
C VAL A 268 2.62 -10.75 11.66
N HIS A 269 3.43 -10.33 12.63
CA HIS A 269 4.67 -11.01 12.96
C HIS A 269 4.37 -12.20 13.88
N VAL A 270 4.65 -13.42 13.40
CA VAL A 270 4.36 -14.67 14.10
C VAL A 270 5.67 -15.40 14.38
N LYS A 271 5.85 -15.88 15.61
CA LYS A 271 7.00 -16.71 15.99
C LYS A 271 6.68 -18.18 15.74
N VAL A 272 7.45 -18.81 14.86
CA VAL A 272 7.30 -20.23 14.50
C VAL A 272 8.67 -20.94 14.44
N PRO A 273 9.41 -20.99 15.57
CA PRO A 273 10.78 -21.48 15.62
C PRO A 273 10.96 -22.93 15.17
N LYS A 274 9.96 -23.82 15.35
CA LYS A 274 10.06 -25.23 14.92
C LYS A 274 9.86 -25.36 13.40
N LEU A 275 8.92 -24.62 12.83
CA LEU A 275 8.71 -24.58 11.38
C LEU A 275 9.86 -23.89 10.65
N THR A 276 10.55 -22.96 11.32
CA THR A 276 11.71 -22.23 10.80
C THR A 276 13.06 -22.80 11.21
N ALA A 277 13.07 -23.95 11.89
CA ALA A 277 14.29 -24.60 12.36
C ALA A 277 15.30 -24.77 11.22
N GLY A 278 16.56 -24.44 11.49
CA GLY A 278 17.62 -24.42 10.48
C GLY A 278 17.62 -23.19 9.57
N GLY A 279 16.87 -22.13 9.92
CA GLY A 279 16.86 -20.86 9.18
C GLY A 279 16.06 -20.89 7.88
N SER A 280 15.17 -21.88 7.70
CA SER A 280 14.44 -22.12 6.45
C SER A 280 12.96 -21.78 6.59
N ASP A 281 12.39 -21.08 5.62
CA ASP A 281 10.96 -20.74 5.57
C ASP A 281 10.12 -21.68 4.69
N VAL A 282 10.73 -22.76 4.18
CA VAL A 282 10.10 -23.69 3.22
C VAL A 282 8.83 -24.31 3.79
N LYS A 283 8.85 -24.75 5.06
CA LYS A 283 7.67 -25.35 5.71
C LYS A 283 6.54 -24.33 5.90
N VAL A 284 6.89 -23.12 6.34
CA VAL A 284 5.94 -22.02 6.52
C VAL A 284 5.29 -21.66 5.18
N LYS A 285 6.10 -21.46 4.12
CA LYS A 285 5.60 -21.19 2.76
C LYS A 285 4.70 -22.31 2.22
N ALA A 286 5.03 -23.57 2.49
CA ALA A 286 4.20 -24.71 2.06
C ALA A 286 2.81 -24.71 2.70
N ILE A 287 2.69 -24.28 3.96
CA ILE A 287 1.42 -24.14 4.69
C ILE A 287 0.65 -22.91 4.20
N CYS A 288 1.33 -21.78 4.01
CA CYS A 288 0.74 -20.49 3.70
C CYS A 288 0.28 -20.33 2.23
N LYS A 289 1.04 -20.89 1.27
CA LYS A 289 0.77 -20.70 -0.17
C LYS A 289 -0.63 -21.17 -0.60
N PRO A 290 -1.13 -22.36 -0.21
CA PRO A 290 -2.49 -22.79 -0.55
C PRO A 290 -3.60 -21.92 0.04
N LEU A 291 -3.30 -21.11 1.05
CA LEU A 291 -4.22 -20.17 1.70
C LEU A 291 -4.10 -18.75 1.10
N ASN A 292 -3.35 -18.59 0.01
CA ASN A 292 -3.02 -17.30 -0.61
C ASN A 292 -2.32 -16.32 0.36
N LEU A 293 -1.51 -16.83 1.29
CA LEU A 293 -0.70 -16.01 2.18
C LEU A 293 0.74 -15.89 1.66
N SER A 294 1.28 -14.68 1.75
CA SER A 294 2.70 -14.37 1.56
C SER A 294 3.43 -14.48 2.90
N VAL A 295 4.65 -15.04 2.85
CA VAL A 295 5.57 -15.19 3.98
C VAL A 295 6.83 -14.40 3.67
N ARG A 296 7.26 -13.52 4.58
CA ARG A 296 8.46 -12.69 4.44
C ARG A 296 9.25 -12.63 5.75
N GLY A 297 10.50 -12.19 5.67
CA GLY A 297 11.25 -11.75 6.85
C GLY A 297 10.70 -10.43 7.41
N VAL A 298 11.08 -10.11 8.64
CA VAL A 298 10.58 -8.93 9.39
C VAL A 298 10.99 -7.60 8.74
N GLY A 299 12.10 -7.58 8.00
CA GLY A 299 12.57 -6.39 7.27
C GLY A 299 11.86 -6.16 5.93
N GLY A 300 10.92 -7.03 5.55
CA GLY A 300 10.16 -6.92 4.30
C GLY A 300 10.60 -7.92 3.23
N GLU A 301 10.36 -7.55 1.98
CA GLU A 301 10.62 -8.40 0.82
C GLU A 301 12.10 -8.77 0.71
N HIS A 302 12.38 -10.04 0.40
CA HIS A 302 13.73 -10.61 0.30
C HIS A 302 14.60 -10.52 1.57
N THR A 303 14.04 -10.17 2.73
CA THR A 303 14.78 -10.20 3.99
C THR A 303 14.78 -11.60 4.62
N PRO A 304 15.86 -12.02 5.28
CA PRO A 304 15.89 -13.28 6.02
C PRO A 304 14.81 -13.32 7.11
N ILE A 305 14.34 -14.52 7.43
CA ILE A 305 13.50 -14.73 8.62
C ILE A 305 14.23 -14.31 9.89
N GLY A 306 13.48 -13.93 10.92
CA GLY A 306 14.06 -13.58 12.21
C GLY A 306 14.90 -14.73 12.77
N VAL A 307 16.03 -14.41 13.40
CA VAL A 307 16.89 -15.41 14.06
C VAL A 307 16.12 -16.19 15.14
N ASP A 308 15.08 -15.58 15.70
CA ASP A 308 14.16 -16.17 16.67
C ASP A 308 12.98 -16.93 16.04
N GLY A 309 12.98 -17.12 14.72
CA GLY A 309 11.91 -17.78 13.97
C GLY A 309 10.71 -16.90 13.66
N THR A 310 10.84 -15.57 13.80
CA THR A 310 9.76 -14.63 13.45
C THR A 310 9.60 -14.49 11.94
N VAL A 311 8.35 -14.60 11.47
CA VAL A 311 7.94 -14.39 10.06
C VAL A 311 6.83 -13.34 9.96
N ASP A 312 6.80 -12.57 8.88
CA ASP A 312 5.69 -11.69 8.49
C ASP A 312 4.72 -12.47 7.59
N ILE A 313 3.48 -12.65 8.07
CA ILE A 313 2.39 -13.33 7.36
C ILE A 313 1.36 -12.30 6.91
N SER A 314 1.00 -12.33 5.63
CA SER A 314 -0.04 -11.44 5.07
C SER A 314 -0.82 -12.12 3.94
N PRO A 315 -2.14 -11.88 3.79
CA PRO A 315 -2.87 -12.27 2.59
C PRO A 315 -2.30 -11.58 1.35
N SER A 316 -2.23 -12.32 0.25
CA SER A 316 -1.65 -11.85 -1.01
C SER A 316 -2.68 -11.12 -1.88
N SER A 317 -3.95 -11.53 -1.79
CA SER A 317 -5.05 -10.97 -2.58
C SER A 317 -5.45 -9.59 -2.10
N ARG A 318 -5.68 -8.67 -3.05
CA ARG A 318 -6.13 -7.29 -2.78
C ARG A 318 -7.37 -6.89 -3.58
N LEU A 319 -7.56 -7.50 -4.75
CA LEU A 319 -8.69 -7.30 -5.65
C LEU A 319 -9.62 -8.52 -5.63
N PHE A 320 -10.90 -8.28 -5.90
CA PHE A 320 -11.98 -9.30 -5.85
C PHE A 320 -12.07 -10.06 -4.51
N VAL A 321 -11.60 -9.42 -3.45
CA VAL A 321 -11.73 -9.80 -2.05
C VAL A 321 -12.12 -8.53 -1.30
N LYS A 322 -12.94 -8.67 -0.26
CA LYS A 322 -13.36 -7.56 0.61
C LYS A 322 -12.34 -7.32 1.73
N GLU A 323 -12.34 -6.14 2.32
CA GLU A 323 -11.44 -5.80 3.42
C GLU A 323 -11.63 -6.72 4.63
N ASN A 324 -12.87 -6.99 5.04
CA ASN A 324 -13.17 -7.94 6.12
C ASN A 324 -12.70 -9.37 5.83
N GLN A 325 -12.76 -9.81 4.57
CA GLN A 325 -12.30 -11.11 4.13
C GLN A 325 -10.76 -11.23 4.21
N ILE A 326 -10.02 -10.15 3.97
CA ILE A 326 -8.56 -10.14 4.15
C ILE A 326 -8.21 -10.40 5.61
N ILE A 327 -8.91 -9.78 6.58
CA ILE A 327 -8.68 -10.03 8.00
C ILE A 327 -9.03 -11.49 8.38
N ASP A 328 -10.14 -12.02 7.88
CA ASP A 328 -10.54 -13.41 8.08
C ASP A 328 -9.52 -14.41 7.51
N MET A 329 -9.02 -14.16 6.30
CA MET A 329 -7.96 -14.96 5.67
C MET A 329 -6.66 -14.94 6.49
N LEU A 330 -6.27 -13.78 7.01
CA LEU A 330 -5.09 -13.65 7.86
C LEU A 330 -5.24 -14.45 9.16
N TYR A 331 -6.37 -14.31 9.85
CA TYR A 331 -6.65 -15.03 11.09
C TYR A 331 -6.62 -16.55 10.89
N LYS A 332 -7.38 -17.08 9.92
CA LYS A 332 -7.42 -18.51 9.59
C LYS A 332 -6.05 -19.03 9.14
N GLY A 333 -5.30 -18.19 8.45
CA GLY A 333 -3.94 -18.47 8.04
C GLY A 333 -2.99 -18.69 9.22
N ILE A 334 -3.06 -17.79 10.21
CA ILE A 334 -2.28 -17.88 11.44
C ILE A 334 -2.73 -19.08 12.27
N GLU A 335 -4.04 -19.35 12.37
CA GLU A 335 -4.58 -20.53 13.06
C GLU A 335 -3.95 -21.82 12.55
N ARG A 336 -4.00 -22.05 11.22
CA ARG A 336 -3.37 -23.23 10.60
C ARG A 336 -1.86 -23.28 10.80
N LEU A 337 -1.20 -22.13 10.79
CA LEU A 337 0.24 -22.05 10.99
C LEU A 337 0.62 -22.42 12.43
N MET A 338 -0.11 -21.89 13.42
CA MET A 338 0.10 -22.18 14.84
C MET A 338 -0.24 -23.63 15.18
N ASP A 339 -1.28 -24.21 14.58
CA ASP A 339 -1.56 -25.64 14.70
C ASP A 339 -0.39 -26.50 14.23
N ALA A 340 0.21 -26.17 13.08
CA ALA A 340 1.37 -26.90 12.56
C ALA A 340 2.62 -26.72 13.44
N GLU A 341 2.88 -25.51 13.92
CA GLU A 341 3.97 -25.21 14.85
C GLU A 341 3.83 -26.00 16.16
N ASN A 342 2.63 -26.02 16.74
CA ASN A 342 2.37 -26.69 18.01
C ASN A 342 2.45 -28.21 17.91
N ASN A 343 2.07 -28.80 16.77
CA ASN A 343 2.09 -30.24 16.55
C ASN A 343 3.46 -30.80 16.11
N LEU A 344 4.42 -29.95 15.76
CA LEU A 344 5.80 -30.39 15.55
C LEU A 344 6.42 -30.80 16.89
N LYS A 345 6.91 -32.05 16.95
CA LYS A 345 7.76 -32.53 18.04
C LYS A 345 9.04 -31.69 18.08
N ALA A 346 9.45 -31.31 19.30
CA ALA A 346 10.67 -30.56 19.55
C ALA A 346 11.92 -31.28 19.03
#